data_AF-A0A9Q4CLX8-F1
#
_entry.id   AF-A0A9Q4CLX8-F1
#
_cell.length_a   1.000
_cell.length_b   1.000
_cell.length_c   1.000
_cell.angle_alpha   90.00
_cell.angle_beta   90.00
_cell.angle_gamma   90.00
#
_symmetry.space_group_name_H-M   'P 1'
#
loop_
_entity.id
_entity.type
_entity.pdbx_description
1 polymer ?
#
loop_
_entity_poly.entity_id
_entity_poly.type
_entity_poly.pdbx_seq_one_letter_code
_entity_poly.pdbx_strand_id
1 'polypeptide(L)'
;MRPGLIFDNALMIQIMLERLKSSAADTRDLVSDIRAAVASALSGYSGSVSSVSRAKSIALALRKTLKPVLSGYSDRLLDDIINAAVVMADAEYHGFNSRVKDVNPADADKVRRDVQNIPLSLTGWNSSLFLAKFIESWADTAMQQIENQVVISLSSGGGVADLQSAINGTSAEPLIIAAAVVGRVVRGFQTVARTTLQHAHSVAATDFYKENSDLIKYEEFSAILDNKTSAVCRSLSGRCYPLGKGPRPPLHPNCRSRLLPVLDEKYADLFVTEPVGNSEWGEETYYEWLYRQPANRQDIVLGKTRAQLFREGGLSPERFAKLQLDKYFRPITLKELQKIIPDAFRKADIELK
;
A
#
# COMPACT_ATOMS: atom_id res chain seq x y z
N MET A 1 -10.67 0.15 27.91
CA MET A 1 -10.89 -1.09 27.11
C MET A 1 -10.82 -0.72 25.64
N ARG A 2 -10.20 -1.53 24.76
CA ARG A 2 -10.35 -1.34 23.31
C ARG A 2 -11.68 -1.96 22.89
N PRO A 3 -12.66 -1.19 22.44
CA PRO A 3 -13.95 -1.75 22.05
C PRO A 3 -13.77 -2.59 20.77
N GLY A 4 -14.37 -3.79 20.73
CA GLY A 4 -14.18 -4.77 19.64
C GLY A 4 -14.45 -4.19 18.25
N LEU A 5 -15.46 -3.32 18.13
CA LEU A 5 -15.83 -2.73 16.84
C LEU A 5 -14.82 -1.70 16.29
N ILE A 6 -14.08 -1.01 17.18
CA ILE A 6 -13.00 -0.10 16.76
C ILE A 6 -11.84 -0.90 16.22
N PHE A 7 -11.53 -2.00 16.88
CA PHE A 7 -10.53 -2.93 16.41
C PHE A 7 -10.93 -3.52 15.04
N ASP A 8 -12.21 -3.84 14.84
CA ASP A 8 -12.75 -4.27 13.54
C ASP A 8 -12.57 -3.22 12.45
N ASN A 9 -12.93 -1.95 12.73
CA ASN A 9 -12.75 -0.86 11.77
C ASN A 9 -11.26 -0.67 11.41
N ALA A 10 -10.41 -0.67 12.43
CA ALA A 10 -8.98 -0.52 12.25
C ALA A 10 -8.37 -1.69 11.45
N LEU A 11 -8.81 -2.91 11.72
CA LEU A 11 -8.38 -4.09 10.97
C LEU A 11 -8.80 -3.98 9.50
N MET A 12 -10.05 -3.56 9.24
CA MET A 12 -10.54 -3.34 7.88
C MET A 12 -9.69 -2.34 7.11
N ILE A 13 -9.47 -1.16 7.68
CA ILE A 13 -8.70 -0.11 7.04
C ILE A 13 -7.26 -0.56 6.80
N GLN A 14 -6.70 -1.35 7.72
CA GLN A 14 -5.38 -1.97 7.52
C GLN A 14 -5.38 -2.95 6.33
N ILE A 15 -6.41 -3.79 6.19
CA ILE A 15 -6.54 -4.73 5.05
C ILE A 15 -6.65 -3.94 3.74
N MET A 16 -7.47 -2.88 3.70
CA MET A 16 -7.59 -2.01 2.53
C MET A 16 -6.25 -1.36 2.18
N LEU A 17 -5.54 -0.85 3.18
CA LEU A 17 -4.20 -0.28 3.02
C LEU A 17 -3.21 -1.31 2.45
N GLU A 18 -3.18 -2.54 2.94
CA GLU A 18 -2.29 -3.59 2.42
C GLU A 18 -2.64 -3.99 0.96
N ARG A 19 -3.93 -3.94 0.59
CA ARG A 19 -4.36 -4.11 -0.81
C ARG A 19 -3.90 -2.96 -1.70
N LEU A 20 -4.08 -1.72 -1.26
CA LEU A 20 -3.59 -0.53 -1.97
C LEU A 20 -2.07 -0.58 -2.13
N LYS A 21 -1.34 -0.96 -1.07
CA LYS A 21 0.11 -1.18 -1.10
C LYS A 21 0.53 -2.24 -2.11
N SER A 22 -0.26 -3.28 -2.28
CA SER A 22 0.00 -4.32 -3.28
C SER A 22 -0.24 -3.82 -4.70
N SER A 23 -1.31 -3.03 -4.92
CA SER A 23 -1.62 -2.42 -6.22
C SER A 23 -0.61 -1.35 -6.63
N ALA A 24 -0.27 -0.41 -5.74
CA ALA A 24 0.71 0.64 -5.98
C ALA A 24 2.15 0.08 -6.16
N ALA A 25 2.39 -1.15 -5.74
CA ALA A 25 3.64 -1.87 -5.93
C ALA A 25 3.67 -2.70 -7.23
N ASP A 26 2.65 -2.63 -8.08
CA ASP A 26 2.68 -3.23 -9.41
C ASP A 26 3.63 -2.43 -10.32
N THR A 27 4.69 -3.09 -10.76
CA THR A 27 5.79 -2.48 -11.51
C THR A 27 5.96 -3.09 -12.90
N ARG A 28 4.94 -3.79 -13.42
CA ARG A 28 5.02 -4.45 -14.73
C ARG A 28 5.33 -3.44 -15.84
N ASP A 29 4.60 -2.33 -15.88
CA ASP A 29 4.79 -1.28 -16.88
C ASP A 29 6.13 -0.57 -16.67
N LEU A 30 6.50 -0.29 -15.41
CA LEU A 30 7.77 0.35 -15.07
C LEU A 30 8.98 -0.40 -15.63
N VAL A 31 8.99 -1.74 -15.53
CA VAL A 31 10.07 -2.56 -16.08
C VAL A 31 10.13 -2.43 -17.61
N SER A 32 8.97 -2.47 -18.26
CA SER A 32 8.87 -2.34 -19.71
C SER A 32 9.39 -1.00 -20.20
N ASP A 33 8.96 0.07 -19.53
CA ASP A 33 9.33 1.45 -19.86
C ASP A 33 10.83 1.71 -19.64
N ILE A 34 11.39 1.22 -18.54
CA ILE A 34 12.85 1.31 -18.29
C ILE A 34 13.61 0.58 -19.39
N ARG A 35 13.21 -0.66 -19.74
CA ARG A 35 13.88 -1.45 -20.77
C ARG A 35 13.83 -0.76 -22.14
N ALA A 36 12.69 -0.18 -22.50
CA ALA A 36 12.51 0.58 -23.72
C ALA A 36 13.40 1.84 -23.73
N ALA A 37 13.45 2.60 -22.62
CA ALA A 37 14.27 3.79 -22.48
C ALA A 37 15.78 3.49 -22.56
N VAL A 38 16.22 2.37 -21.99
CA VAL A 38 17.61 1.88 -22.09
C VAL A 38 17.93 1.48 -23.53
N ALA A 39 17.06 0.71 -24.19
CA ALA A 39 17.27 0.31 -25.58
C ALA A 39 17.35 1.51 -26.53
N SER A 40 16.49 2.50 -26.33
CA SER A 40 16.52 3.76 -27.07
C SER A 40 17.82 4.54 -26.84
N ALA A 41 18.27 4.68 -25.58
CA ALA A 41 19.52 5.37 -25.25
C ALA A 41 20.75 4.71 -25.86
N LEU A 42 20.79 3.39 -25.91
CA LEU A 42 21.95 2.62 -26.36
C LEU A 42 21.96 2.32 -27.86
N SER A 43 20.88 2.63 -28.59
CA SER A 43 20.73 2.34 -30.03
C SER A 43 21.86 2.89 -30.92
N GLY A 44 22.44 4.04 -30.55
CA GLY A 44 23.56 4.67 -31.27
C GLY A 44 24.96 4.21 -30.83
N TYR A 45 25.05 3.25 -29.90
CA TYR A 45 26.32 2.81 -29.31
C TYR A 45 26.59 1.33 -29.62
N SER A 46 27.80 1.03 -30.09
CA SER A 46 28.27 -0.35 -30.35
C SER A 46 29.69 -0.59 -29.82
N GLY A 47 30.15 -1.84 -29.79
CA GLY A 47 31.51 -2.17 -29.33
C GLY A 47 31.73 -2.01 -27.83
N SER A 48 32.97 -1.77 -27.41
CA SER A 48 33.37 -1.70 -26.00
C SER A 48 33.20 -0.31 -25.38
N VAL A 49 33.02 -0.26 -24.05
CA VAL A 49 33.08 0.98 -23.26
C VAL A 49 34.54 1.27 -22.91
N SER A 50 35.33 1.68 -23.91
CA SER A 50 36.80 1.70 -23.83
C SER A 50 37.42 2.97 -23.25
N SER A 51 36.65 4.03 -23.00
CA SER A 51 37.21 5.30 -22.50
C SER A 51 36.26 6.06 -21.59
N VAL A 52 36.82 6.91 -20.73
CA VAL A 52 36.06 7.79 -19.82
C VAL A 52 35.11 8.71 -20.61
N SER A 53 35.57 9.26 -21.73
CA SER A 53 34.74 10.12 -22.59
C SER A 53 33.53 9.36 -23.14
N ARG A 54 33.74 8.13 -23.61
CA ARG A 54 32.68 7.25 -24.10
C ARG A 54 31.69 6.89 -22.98
N ALA A 55 32.18 6.51 -21.81
CA ALA A 55 31.35 6.20 -20.65
C ALA A 55 30.48 7.41 -20.23
N LYS A 56 31.05 8.62 -20.19
CA LYS A 56 30.31 9.86 -19.90
C LYS A 56 29.23 10.14 -20.95
N SER A 57 29.52 9.92 -22.23
CA SER A 57 28.53 10.07 -23.31
C SER A 57 27.37 9.08 -23.15
N ILE A 58 27.66 7.82 -22.88
CA ILE A 58 26.65 6.77 -22.64
C ILE A 58 25.79 7.12 -21.42
N ALA A 59 26.41 7.51 -20.31
CA ALA A 59 25.70 7.91 -19.09
C ALA A 59 24.78 9.12 -19.34
N LEU A 60 25.22 10.10 -20.13
CA LEU A 60 24.39 11.25 -20.52
C LEU A 60 23.18 10.82 -21.38
N ALA A 61 23.39 9.91 -22.34
CA ALA A 61 22.30 9.39 -23.17
C ALA A 61 21.27 8.63 -22.33
N LEU A 62 21.72 7.74 -21.44
CA LEU A 62 20.86 7.02 -20.49
C LEU A 62 20.08 7.98 -19.59
N ARG A 63 20.76 8.98 -19.00
CA ARG A 63 20.11 9.99 -18.16
C ARG A 63 19.02 10.75 -18.92
N LYS A 64 19.28 11.14 -20.17
CA LYS A 64 18.34 11.90 -20.99
C LYS A 64 17.05 11.13 -21.27
N THR A 65 17.12 9.81 -21.51
CA THR A 65 15.94 8.99 -21.81
C THR A 65 15.22 8.49 -20.55
N LEU A 66 15.96 8.14 -19.50
CA LEU A 66 15.40 7.55 -18.29
C LEU A 66 14.84 8.58 -17.31
N LYS A 67 15.39 9.81 -17.27
CA LYS A 67 14.92 10.83 -16.32
C LYS A 67 13.42 11.12 -16.46
N PRO A 68 12.86 11.38 -17.66
CA PRO A 68 11.42 11.61 -17.81
C PRO A 68 10.57 10.40 -17.38
N VAL A 69 11.04 9.18 -17.66
CA VAL A 69 10.36 7.94 -17.25
C VAL A 69 10.29 7.85 -15.73
N LEU A 70 11.45 7.93 -15.05
CA LEU A 70 11.50 7.80 -13.59
C LEU A 70 10.73 8.93 -12.90
N SER A 71 10.88 10.19 -13.33
CA SER A 71 10.10 11.31 -12.81
C SER A 71 8.60 11.12 -13.02
N GLY A 72 8.16 10.66 -14.20
CA GLY A 72 6.73 10.43 -14.46
C GLY A 72 6.11 9.30 -13.61
N TYR A 73 6.89 8.33 -13.14
CA TYR A 73 6.43 7.36 -12.14
C TYR A 73 6.40 7.95 -10.73
N SER A 74 7.36 8.80 -10.37
CA SER A 74 7.36 9.54 -9.11
C SER A 74 6.15 10.47 -8.98
N ASP A 75 5.85 11.23 -10.03
CA ASP A 75 4.75 12.21 -10.03
C ASP A 75 3.39 11.50 -9.91
N ARG A 76 3.17 10.44 -10.70
CA ARG A 76 1.96 9.61 -10.58
C ARG A 76 1.80 8.99 -9.20
N LEU A 77 2.89 8.46 -8.64
CA LEU A 77 2.85 7.91 -7.28
C LEU A 77 2.47 9.01 -6.28
N LEU A 78 3.06 10.20 -6.36
CA LEU A 78 2.72 11.32 -5.46
C LEU A 78 1.23 11.65 -5.50
N ASP A 79 0.64 11.79 -6.69
CA ASP A 79 -0.78 12.05 -6.86
C ASP A 79 -1.66 10.94 -6.27
N ASP A 80 -1.31 9.67 -6.55
CA ASP A 80 -2.01 8.51 -6.02
C ASP A 80 -1.97 8.47 -4.48
N ILE A 81 -0.83 8.78 -3.86
CA ILE A 81 -0.68 8.84 -2.41
C ILE A 81 -1.55 9.93 -1.79
N ILE A 82 -1.57 11.12 -2.39
CA ILE A 82 -2.37 12.26 -1.91
C ILE A 82 -3.86 11.92 -1.99
N ASN A 83 -4.31 11.31 -3.09
CA ASN A 83 -5.69 10.87 -3.26
C ASN A 83 -6.06 9.75 -2.28
N ALA A 84 -5.18 8.77 -2.11
CA ALA A 84 -5.39 7.67 -1.18
C ALA A 84 -5.55 8.17 0.27
N ALA A 85 -4.84 9.24 0.66
CA ALA A 85 -4.98 9.81 2.00
C ALA A 85 -6.41 10.28 2.31
N VAL A 86 -7.06 10.96 1.36
CA VAL A 86 -8.44 11.42 1.52
C VAL A 86 -9.39 10.23 1.65
N VAL A 87 -9.24 9.22 0.78
CA VAL A 87 -10.04 7.99 0.83
C VAL A 87 -9.90 7.27 2.17
N MET A 88 -8.69 7.25 2.75
CA MET A 88 -8.44 6.64 4.06
C MET A 88 -9.06 7.43 5.22
N ALA A 89 -9.04 8.77 5.15
CA ALA A 89 -9.75 9.61 6.13
C ALA A 89 -11.27 9.37 6.07
N ASP A 90 -11.84 9.29 4.86
CA ASP A 90 -13.26 8.98 4.66
C ASP A 90 -13.62 7.58 5.16
N ALA A 91 -12.72 6.61 5.00
CA ALA A 91 -12.91 5.26 5.53
C ALA A 91 -12.98 5.24 7.07
N GLU A 92 -12.13 6.01 7.74
CA GLU A 92 -12.22 6.19 9.20
C GLU A 92 -13.57 6.85 9.56
N TYR A 93 -13.94 7.96 8.90
CA TYR A 93 -15.22 8.65 9.10
C TYR A 93 -16.43 7.71 8.99
N HIS A 94 -16.53 6.94 7.90
CA HIS A 94 -17.65 6.02 7.70
C HIS A 94 -17.67 4.89 8.73
N GLY A 95 -16.51 4.47 9.23
CA GLY A 95 -16.41 3.53 10.34
C GLY A 95 -17.12 4.04 11.60
N PHE A 96 -16.86 5.30 11.94
CA PHE A 96 -17.40 5.95 13.14
C PHE A 96 -18.85 6.44 12.99
N ASN A 97 -19.17 7.11 11.89
CA ASN A 97 -20.48 7.70 11.63
C ASN A 97 -21.61 6.64 11.54
N SER A 98 -21.26 5.38 11.31
CA SER A 98 -22.25 4.28 11.34
C SER A 98 -22.83 4.02 12.74
N ARG A 99 -22.23 4.54 13.82
CA ARG A 99 -22.59 4.23 15.22
C ARG A 99 -22.71 5.45 16.13
N VAL A 100 -21.95 6.50 15.87
CA VAL A 100 -21.97 7.73 16.66
C VAL A 100 -22.56 8.85 15.80
N LYS A 101 -23.50 9.60 16.38
CA LYS A 101 -24.03 10.82 15.77
C LYS A 101 -22.99 11.93 15.91
N ASP A 102 -23.02 12.90 15.00
CA ASP A 102 -22.19 14.10 15.05
C ASP A 102 -20.67 13.84 14.91
N VAL A 103 -20.31 12.77 14.19
CA VAL A 103 -18.93 12.56 13.74
C VAL A 103 -18.63 13.54 12.61
N ASN A 104 -17.49 14.22 12.68
CA ASN A 104 -17.04 15.15 11.64
C ASN A 104 -16.10 14.43 10.67
N PRO A 105 -16.30 14.56 9.34
CA PRO A 105 -15.31 14.10 8.37
C PRO A 105 -14.06 14.99 8.46
N ALA A 106 -12.91 14.45 8.06
CA ALA A 106 -11.70 15.26 7.94
C ALA A 106 -11.82 16.23 6.76
N ASP A 107 -11.32 17.46 6.90
CA ASP A 107 -11.20 18.39 5.77
C ASP A 107 -10.23 17.81 4.73
N ALA A 108 -10.76 17.43 3.57
CA ALA A 108 -9.99 16.81 2.49
C ALA A 108 -8.84 17.70 2.00
N ASP A 109 -9.03 19.03 1.92
CA ASP A 109 -7.98 19.94 1.49
C ASP A 109 -6.89 20.05 2.56
N LYS A 110 -7.27 20.01 3.84
CA LYS A 110 -6.32 19.93 4.94
C LYS A 110 -5.53 18.62 4.90
N VAL A 111 -6.18 17.47 4.72
CA VAL A 111 -5.50 16.16 4.61
C VAL A 111 -4.49 16.19 3.45
N ARG A 112 -4.87 16.70 2.27
CA ARG A 112 -3.97 16.82 1.12
C ARG A 112 -2.75 17.69 1.43
N ARG A 113 -2.94 18.81 2.14
CA ARG A 113 -1.83 19.69 2.55
C ARG A 113 -0.94 19.01 3.59
N ASP A 114 -1.52 18.38 4.60
CA ASP A 114 -0.78 17.80 5.73
C ASP A 114 0.03 16.57 5.32
N VAL A 115 -0.49 15.75 4.41
CA VAL A 115 0.24 14.59 3.86
C VAL A 115 1.54 15.00 3.17
N GLN A 116 1.53 16.14 2.49
CA GLN A 116 2.69 16.68 1.79
C GLN A 116 3.65 17.41 2.75
N ASN A 117 3.11 18.18 3.68
CA ASN A 117 3.87 19.13 4.50
C ASN A 117 4.22 18.63 5.90
N ILE A 118 3.71 17.48 6.33
CA ILE A 118 4.22 16.81 7.53
C ILE A 118 5.32 15.85 7.11
N PRO A 119 6.56 16.00 7.63
CA PRO A 119 7.66 15.14 7.21
C PRO A 119 7.47 13.70 7.68
N LEU A 120 8.02 12.76 6.92
CA LEU A 120 8.02 11.34 7.26
C LEU A 120 8.84 11.11 8.53
N SER A 121 8.39 10.19 9.38
CA SER A 121 9.07 9.82 10.65
C SER A 121 10.20 8.81 10.46
N LEU A 122 10.95 8.92 9.35
CA LEU A 122 12.02 8.00 8.97
C LEU A 122 13.40 8.49 9.47
N THR A 123 13.58 8.54 10.79
CA THR A 123 14.80 9.09 11.41
C THR A 123 16.10 8.38 10.99
N GLY A 124 16.01 7.10 10.60
CA GLY A 124 17.16 6.31 10.10
C GLY A 124 17.40 6.36 8.59
N TRP A 125 16.58 7.06 7.81
CA TRP A 125 16.67 7.11 6.33
C TRP A 125 17.19 8.47 5.87
N ASN A 126 18.46 8.77 6.14
CA ASN A 126 19.12 10.00 5.66
C ASN A 126 18.32 11.30 5.94
N SER A 127 17.73 11.41 7.13
CA SER A 127 16.86 12.48 7.63
C SER A 127 15.36 12.41 7.28
N SER A 128 14.56 13.20 7.99
CA SER A 128 13.12 13.31 7.74
C SER A 128 12.86 14.16 6.49
N LEU A 129 12.30 13.52 5.45
CA LEU A 129 11.94 14.17 4.20
C LEU A 129 10.43 14.45 4.12
N PHE A 130 10.05 15.50 3.39
CA PHE A 130 8.67 15.67 2.92
C PHE A 130 8.31 14.64 1.86
N LEU A 131 7.01 14.40 1.66
CA LEU A 131 6.51 13.33 0.80
C LEU A 131 7.08 13.37 -0.61
N ALA A 132 6.97 14.52 -1.29
CA ALA A 132 7.46 14.68 -2.66
C ALA A 132 8.96 14.38 -2.75
N LYS A 133 9.77 14.95 -1.83
CA LYS A 133 11.21 14.74 -1.85
C LYS A 133 11.61 13.30 -1.54
N PHE A 134 10.88 12.62 -0.67
CA PHE A 134 11.09 11.21 -0.40
C PHE A 134 10.83 10.35 -1.64
N ILE A 135 9.74 10.63 -2.37
CA ILE A 135 9.42 9.92 -3.62
C ILE A 135 10.48 10.20 -4.70
N GLU A 136 10.85 11.47 -4.91
CA GLU A 136 11.90 11.87 -5.86
C GLU A 136 13.24 11.17 -5.58
N SER A 137 13.58 10.95 -4.31
CA SER A 137 14.84 10.31 -3.93
C SER A 137 15.00 8.90 -4.52
N TRP A 138 13.89 8.21 -4.83
CA TRP A 138 13.94 6.94 -5.56
C TRP A 138 14.42 7.12 -6.99
N ALA A 139 13.88 8.11 -7.72
CA ALA A 139 14.29 8.39 -9.10
C ALA A 139 15.76 8.78 -9.18
N ASP A 140 16.23 9.61 -8.24
CA ASP A 140 17.64 9.99 -8.10
C ASP A 140 18.53 8.76 -7.85
N THR A 141 18.12 7.90 -6.91
CA THR A 141 18.85 6.66 -6.58
C THR A 141 18.87 5.68 -7.75
N ALA A 142 17.75 5.54 -8.47
CA ALA A 142 17.63 4.68 -9.63
C ALA A 142 18.56 5.14 -10.76
N MET A 143 18.60 6.45 -11.03
CA MET A 143 19.51 7.02 -12.02
C MET A 143 20.98 6.78 -11.63
N GLN A 144 21.33 6.99 -10.37
CA GLN A 144 22.69 6.75 -9.87
C GLN A 144 23.10 5.28 -10.04
N GLN A 145 22.20 4.33 -9.78
CA GLN A 145 22.47 2.91 -9.96
C GLN A 145 22.75 2.54 -11.43
N ILE A 146 22.05 3.18 -12.36
CA ILE A 146 22.23 2.98 -13.81
C ILE A 146 23.57 3.57 -14.26
N GLU A 147 23.91 4.78 -13.81
CA GLU A 147 25.18 5.43 -14.13
C GLU A 147 26.38 4.66 -13.55
N ASN A 148 26.26 4.14 -12.34
CA ASN A 148 27.28 3.28 -11.73
C ASN A 148 27.53 2.03 -12.58
N GLN A 149 26.50 1.48 -13.23
CA GLN A 149 26.66 0.33 -14.11
C GLN A 149 27.50 0.67 -15.35
N VAL A 150 27.39 1.90 -15.88
CA VAL A 150 28.24 2.37 -16.98
C VAL A 150 29.71 2.45 -16.54
N VAL A 151 29.96 2.90 -15.30
CA VAL A 151 31.31 2.96 -14.72
C VAL A 151 31.90 1.56 -14.54
N ILE A 152 31.09 0.58 -14.11
CA ILE A 152 31.50 -0.82 -14.01
C ILE A 152 31.86 -1.40 -15.40
N SER A 153 31.08 -1.08 -16.43
CA SER A 153 31.41 -1.50 -17.80
C SER A 153 32.70 -0.86 -18.33
N LEU A 154 32.98 0.39 -17.96
CA LEU A 154 34.26 1.04 -18.26
C LEU A 154 35.43 0.33 -17.59
N SER A 155 35.33 0.03 -16.29
CA SER A 155 36.45 -0.57 -15.53
C SER A 155 36.74 -2.02 -15.95
N SER A 156 35.73 -2.75 -16.41
CA SER A 156 35.85 -4.14 -16.88
C SER A 156 36.16 -4.26 -18.37
N GLY A 157 36.14 -3.15 -19.13
CA GLY A 157 36.30 -3.16 -20.58
C GLY A 157 35.12 -3.83 -21.33
N GLY A 158 33.96 -3.94 -20.69
CA GLY A 158 32.78 -4.66 -21.21
C GLY A 158 32.14 -4.02 -22.45
N GLY A 159 31.37 -4.81 -23.19
CA GLY A 159 30.61 -4.36 -24.35
C GLY A 159 29.38 -3.54 -23.99
N VAL A 160 28.89 -2.72 -24.93
CA VAL A 160 27.60 -2.00 -24.79
C VAL A 160 26.43 -2.99 -24.66
N ALA A 161 26.50 -4.14 -25.33
CA ALA A 161 25.49 -5.21 -25.20
C ALA A 161 25.49 -5.84 -23.80
N ASP A 162 26.67 -6.01 -23.19
CA ASP A 162 26.80 -6.52 -21.82
C ASP A 162 26.26 -5.50 -20.81
N LEU A 163 26.56 -4.20 -21.02
CA LEU A 163 25.99 -3.10 -20.24
C LEU A 163 24.45 -3.11 -20.30
N GLN A 164 23.87 -3.20 -21.50
CA GLN A 164 22.42 -3.27 -21.68
C GLN A 164 21.83 -4.47 -20.94
N SER A 165 22.48 -5.63 -21.04
CA SER A 165 22.07 -6.86 -20.37
C SER A 165 22.16 -6.76 -18.84
N ALA A 166 23.21 -6.12 -18.31
CA ALA A 166 23.38 -5.89 -16.88
C ALA A 166 22.32 -4.92 -16.31
N ILE A 167 21.90 -3.93 -17.09
CA ILE A 167 20.84 -3.00 -16.70
C ILE A 167 19.47 -3.69 -16.75
N ASN A 168 19.11 -4.30 -17.89
CA ASN A 168 17.77 -4.81 -18.17
C ASN A 168 17.50 -6.22 -17.62
N GLY A 169 18.55 -6.97 -17.31
CA GLY A 169 18.51 -8.42 -17.08
C GLY A 169 18.49 -9.20 -18.38
N THR A 170 19.03 -10.42 -18.35
CA THR A 170 19.17 -11.32 -19.50
C THR A 170 17.99 -12.26 -19.71
N SER A 171 16.98 -12.22 -18.83
CA SER A 171 15.87 -13.16 -18.83
C SER A 171 14.57 -12.52 -18.30
N ALA A 172 13.44 -13.16 -18.63
CA ALA A 172 12.16 -12.93 -17.97
C ALA A 172 12.06 -13.63 -16.60
N GLU A 173 13.03 -14.50 -16.27
CA GLU A 173 13.08 -15.24 -15.00
C GLU A 173 13.21 -14.28 -13.80
N PRO A 174 12.32 -14.35 -12.79
CA PRO A 174 12.28 -13.41 -11.68
C PRO A 174 13.60 -13.30 -10.89
N LEU A 175 14.31 -14.42 -10.73
CA LEU A 175 15.56 -14.48 -9.96
C LEU A 175 16.70 -13.74 -10.67
N ILE A 176 16.74 -13.80 -12.01
CA ILE A 176 17.77 -13.15 -12.84
C ILE A 176 17.48 -11.66 -12.96
N ILE A 177 16.21 -11.26 -13.12
CA ILE A 177 15.78 -9.85 -13.06
C ILE A 177 16.14 -9.25 -11.70
N ALA A 178 15.99 -10.00 -10.62
CA ALA A 178 16.28 -9.50 -9.29
C ALA A 178 17.75 -9.10 -9.11
N ALA A 179 18.68 -9.74 -9.83
CA ALA A 179 20.11 -9.42 -9.81
C ALA A 179 20.48 -8.19 -10.68
N ALA A 180 19.68 -7.88 -11.71
CA ALA A 180 19.90 -6.76 -12.60
C ALA A 180 19.65 -5.39 -11.94
N VAL A 181 20.14 -4.31 -12.58
CA VAL A 181 19.89 -2.94 -12.10
C VAL A 181 18.39 -2.65 -12.06
N VAL A 182 17.64 -3.01 -13.11
CA VAL A 182 16.19 -2.79 -13.16
C VAL A 182 15.45 -3.46 -12.00
N GLY A 183 15.89 -4.66 -11.57
CA GLY A 183 15.30 -5.33 -10.42
C GLY A 183 15.51 -4.57 -9.11
N ARG A 184 16.67 -3.93 -8.92
CA ARG A 184 16.93 -3.06 -7.76
C ARG A 184 16.08 -1.79 -7.81
N VAL A 185 15.97 -1.16 -8.98
CA VAL A 185 15.13 0.03 -9.21
C VAL A 185 13.68 -0.28 -8.86
N VAL A 186 13.15 -1.41 -9.34
CA VAL A 186 11.79 -1.89 -9.04
C VAL A 186 11.57 -2.11 -7.55
N ARG A 187 12.45 -2.84 -6.86
CA ARG A 187 12.33 -3.06 -5.42
C ARG A 187 12.40 -1.77 -4.61
N GLY A 188 13.20 -0.81 -5.08
CA GLY A 188 13.25 0.55 -4.54
C GLY A 188 11.90 1.24 -4.65
N PHE A 189 11.29 1.23 -5.83
CA PHE A 189 9.98 1.84 -6.08
C PHE A 189 8.92 1.23 -5.18
N GLN A 190 8.87 -0.10 -5.13
CA GLN A 190 7.95 -0.86 -4.29
C GLN A 190 8.09 -0.53 -2.79
N THR A 191 9.31 -0.27 -2.33
CA THR A 191 9.57 0.14 -0.94
C THR A 191 9.07 1.56 -0.68
N VAL A 192 9.33 2.49 -1.61
CA VAL A 192 8.85 3.87 -1.52
C VAL A 192 7.33 3.93 -1.57
N ALA A 193 6.68 3.24 -2.52
CA ALA A 193 5.23 3.18 -2.63
C ALA A 193 4.56 2.65 -1.35
N ARG A 194 5.08 1.55 -0.77
CA ARG A 194 4.55 1.00 0.49
C ARG A 194 4.73 1.94 1.67
N THR A 195 5.88 2.60 1.75
CA THR A 195 6.24 3.49 2.85
C THR A 195 5.42 4.78 2.80
N THR A 196 5.25 5.36 1.61
CA THR A 196 4.48 6.59 1.40
C THR A 196 2.98 6.38 1.62
N LEU A 197 2.42 5.23 1.22
CA LEU A 197 1.05 4.87 1.57
C LEU A 197 0.85 4.75 3.09
N GLN A 198 1.82 4.16 3.79
CA GLN A 198 1.76 4.10 5.26
C GLN A 198 1.80 5.50 5.89
N HIS A 199 2.58 6.42 5.32
CA HIS A 199 2.66 7.81 5.79
C HIS A 199 1.33 8.52 5.58
N ALA A 200 0.77 8.45 4.37
CA ALA A 200 -0.52 9.01 4.05
C ALA A 200 -1.63 8.50 4.97
N HIS A 201 -1.67 7.18 5.22
CA HIS A 201 -2.64 6.58 6.13
C HIS A 201 -2.54 7.18 7.54
N SER A 202 -1.33 7.24 8.10
CA SER A 202 -1.17 7.73 9.47
C SER A 202 -1.46 9.22 9.59
N VAL A 203 -1.12 10.03 8.59
CA VAL A 203 -1.48 11.45 8.57
C VAL A 203 -2.99 11.62 8.50
N ALA A 204 -3.65 10.93 7.56
CA ALA A 204 -5.10 10.98 7.38
C ALA A 204 -5.87 10.54 8.63
N ALA A 205 -5.45 9.44 9.26
CA ALA A 205 -6.05 8.94 10.48
C ALA A 205 -5.91 9.94 11.63
N THR A 206 -4.71 10.50 11.85
CA THR A 206 -4.47 11.53 12.88
C THR A 206 -5.30 12.78 12.64
N ASP A 207 -5.45 13.21 11.39
CA ASP A 207 -6.28 14.37 11.05
C ASP A 207 -7.75 14.11 11.37
N PHE A 208 -8.29 12.96 10.96
CA PHE A 208 -9.64 12.55 11.33
C PHE A 208 -9.82 12.49 12.86
N TYR A 209 -8.85 11.95 13.60
CA TYR A 209 -8.94 11.88 15.06
C TYR A 209 -8.97 13.26 15.72
N LYS A 210 -8.23 14.24 15.18
CA LYS A 210 -8.21 15.62 15.70
C LYS A 210 -9.55 16.34 15.48
N GLU A 211 -10.18 16.15 14.33
CA GLU A 211 -11.52 16.70 14.04
C GLU A 211 -12.60 16.16 14.99
N ASN A 212 -12.33 15.01 15.62
CA ASN A 212 -13.24 14.31 16.54
C ASN A 212 -12.62 14.16 17.93
N SER A 213 -11.89 15.18 18.41
CA SER A 213 -11.16 15.14 19.69
C SER A 213 -12.05 15.10 20.94
N ASP A 214 -13.35 15.36 20.79
CA ASP A 214 -14.37 15.14 21.80
C ASP A 214 -14.67 13.65 22.00
N LEU A 215 -14.61 12.86 20.92
CA LEU A 215 -14.81 11.42 20.85
C LEU A 215 -13.51 10.61 21.08
N ILE A 216 -12.41 11.03 20.45
CA ILE A 216 -11.13 10.32 20.43
C ILE A 216 -10.12 11.13 21.25
N LYS A 217 -9.59 10.55 22.33
CA LYS A 217 -8.68 11.25 23.26
C LYS A 217 -7.22 10.96 23.01
N TYR A 218 -6.91 9.73 22.64
CA TYR A 218 -5.53 9.29 22.45
C TYR A 218 -5.38 8.48 21.17
N GLU A 219 -4.14 8.42 20.69
CA GLU A 219 -3.69 7.50 19.66
C GLU A 219 -2.84 6.42 20.30
N GLU A 220 -3.23 5.17 20.11
CA GLU A 220 -2.44 4.02 20.55
C GLU A 220 -1.61 3.47 19.40
N PHE A 221 -0.31 3.29 19.63
CA PHE A 221 0.56 2.68 18.64
C PHE A 221 0.32 1.17 18.59
N SER A 222 -0.12 0.66 17.43
CA SER A 222 -0.38 -0.76 17.21
C SER A 222 0.60 -1.32 16.20
N ALA A 223 1.48 -2.19 16.68
CA ALA A 223 2.36 -2.97 15.81
C ALA A 223 1.65 -4.25 15.36
N ILE A 224 1.94 -4.69 14.13
CA ILE A 224 1.54 -6.03 13.66
C ILE A 224 2.31 -7.08 14.47
N LEU A 225 1.64 -8.12 14.94
CA LEU A 225 2.29 -9.19 15.72
C LEU A 225 2.79 -10.30 14.80
N ASP A 226 3.87 -10.05 14.07
CA ASP A 226 4.54 -11.07 13.26
C ASP A 226 6.07 -10.99 13.30
N ASN A 227 6.72 -11.94 12.64
CA ASN A 227 8.18 -12.07 12.59
C ASN A 227 8.89 -10.96 11.79
N LYS A 228 8.15 -10.16 11.01
CA LYS A 228 8.70 -9.05 10.20
C LYS A 228 8.58 -7.70 10.91
N THR A 229 7.85 -7.62 12.01
CA THR A 229 7.75 -6.39 12.80
C THR A 229 9.11 -6.01 13.38
N SER A 230 9.47 -4.72 13.30
CA SER A 230 10.76 -4.25 13.81
C SER A 230 10.77 -4.18 15.34
N ALA A 231 11.97 -4.22 15.95
CA ALA A 231 12.12 -4.07 17.39
C ALA A 231 11.56 -2.73 17.90
N VAL A 232 11.73 -1.65 17.14
CA VAL A 232 11.17 -0.32 17.44
C VAL A 232 9.65 -0.35 17.45
N CYS A 233 9.01 -0.99 16.46
CA CYS A 233 7.55 -1.10 16.45
C CYS A 233 7.05 -1.96 17.61
N ARG A 234 7.72 -3.09 17.92
CA ARG A 234 7.36 -3.93 19.07
C ARG A 234 7.43 -3.18 20.40
N SER A 235 8.46 -2.36 20.62
CA SER A 235 8.66 -1.64 21.88
C SER A 235 7.66 -0.50 22.10
N LEU A 236 7.09 0.01 21.01
CA LEU A 236 6.07 1.06 21.03
C LEU A 236 4.64 0.51 21.07
N SER A 237 4.44 -0.77 20.74
CA SER A 237 3.12 -1.40 20.71
C SER A 237 2.40 -1.26 22.06
N GLY A 238 1.17 -0.79 22.04
CA GLY A 238 0.34 -0.59 23.23
C GLY A 238 0.52 0.75 23.94
N ARG A 239 1.45 1.60 23.49
CA ARG A 239 1.64 2.92 24.09
C ARG A 239 0.63 3.92 23.54
N CYS A 240 -0.04 4.64 24.44
CA CYS A 240 -0.97 5.71 24.11
C CYS A 240 -0.28 7.07 24.14
N TYR A 241 -0.65 7.93 23.20
CA TYR A 241 -0.12 9.30 23.07
C TYR A 241 -1.27 10.28 22.86
N PRO A 242 -1.12 11.55 23.29
CA PRO A 242 -2.04 12.60 22.86
C PRO A 242 -2.06 12.71 21.34
N LEU A 243 -3.21 13.10 20.77
CA LEU A 243 -3.42 13.14 19.32
C LEU A 243 -2.29 13.92 18.59
N GLY A 244 -1.62 13.24 17.67
CA GLY A 244 -0.54 13.81 16.87
C GLY A 244 0.77 14.09 17.62
N LYS A 245 0.92 13.62 18.86
CA LYS A 245 2.15 13.77 19.67
C LYS A 245 2.99 12.49 19.73
N GLY A 246 2.45 11.36 19.31
CA GLY A 246 3.15 10.08 19.29
C GLY A 246 4.04 9.86 18.06
N PRO A 247 4.88 8.80 18.07
CA PRO A 247 5.63 8.38 16.89
C PRO A 247 4.66 7.90 15.81
N ARG A 248 4.75 8.48 14.61
CA ARG A 248 3.81 8.22 13.52
C ARG A 248 4.39 7.23 12.51
N PRO A 249 3.75 6.08 12.25
CA PRO A 249 4.18 5.20 11.17
C PRO A 249 4.16 5.92 9.80
N PRO A 250 5.12 5.66 8.90
CA PRO A 250 6.17 4.66 9.00
C PRO A 250 7.38 5.16 9.83
N LEU A 251 7.89 4.30 10.70
CA LEU A 251 9.14 4.54 11.45
C LEU A 251 10.38 3.96 10.74
N HIS A 252 10.15 3.15 9.73
CA HIS A 252 11.16 2.50 8.91
C HIS A 252 10.55 2.13 7.54
N PRO A 253 11.37 1.83 6.52
CA PRO A 253 10.87 1.32 5.26
C PRO A 253 10.00 0.07 5.45
N ASN A 254 8.91 -0.03 4.68
CA ASN A 254 7.94 -1.13 4.75
C ASN A 254 7.27 -1.32 6.14
N CYS A 255 7.17 -0.25 6.94
CA CYS A 255 6.41 -0.29 8.19
C CYS A 255 4.93 -0.62 7.92
N ARG A 256 4.37 -1.48 8.78
CA ARG A 256 2.95 -1.90 8.74
C ARG A 256 2.20 -1.58 10.04
N SER A 257 2.87 -0.96 11.00
CA SER A 257 2.25 -0.49 12.25
C SER A 257 1.28 0.65 11.95
N ARG A 258 0.24 0.80 12.76
CA ARG A 258 -0.76 1.87 12.64
C ARG A 258 -1.04 2.55 13.97
N LEU A 259 -1.75 3.67 13.91
CA LEU A 259 -2.32 4.34 15.06
C LEU A 259 -3.79 3.91 15.21
N LEU A 260 -4.15 3.41 16.39
CA LEU A 260 -5.53 3.08 16.77
C LEU A 260 -6.14 4.25 17.54
N PRO A 261 -7.41 4.58 17.31
CA PRO A 261 -8.08 5.59 18.11
C PRO A 261 -8.47 5.01 19.47
N VAL A 262 -8.22 5.79 20.53
CA VAL A 262 -8.67 5.49 21.89
C VAL A 262 -9.76 6.49 22.26
N LEU A 263 -10.96 5.97 22.53
CA LEU A 263 -12.11 6.82 22.83
C LEU A 263 -12.07 7.42 24.23
N ASP A 264 -12.81 8.50 24.38
CA ASP A 264 -13.30 8.94 25.69
C ASP A 264 -14.14 7.84 26.34
N GLU A 265 -13.97 7.65 27.64
CA GLU A 265 -14.66 6.61 28.41
C GLU A 265 -16.19 6.70 28.27
N LYS A 266 -16.76 7.91 28.13
CA LYS A 266 -18.21 8.10 27.99
C LYS A 266 -18.80 7.52 26.71
N TYR A 267 -17.96 7.22 25.71
CA TYR A 267 -18.38 6.61 24.44
C TYR A 267 -17.92 5.16 24.31
N ALA A 268 -17.17 4.63 25.27
CA ALA A 268 -16.59 3.28 25.17
C ALA A 268 -17.67 2.21 24.94
N ASP A 269 -18.78 2.31 25.67
CA ASP A 269 -19.90 1.35 25.62
C ASP A 269 -20.60 1.29 24.26
N LEU A 270 -20.54 2.37 23.46
CA LEU A 270 -21.14 2.42 22.12
C LEU A 270 -20.45 1.49 21.11
N PHE A 271 -19.23 1.07 21.42
CA PHE A 271 -18.38 0.29 20.52
C PHE A 271 -18.00 -1.09 21.09
N VAL A 272 -18.48 -1.42 22.29
CA VAL A 272 -18.33 -2.77 22.87
C VAL A 272 -19.38 -3.66 22.20
N THR A 273 -18.94 -4.76 21.61
CA THR A 273 -19.81 -5.83 21.14
C THR A 273 -19.63 -7.04 22.05
N GLU A 274 -20.70 -7.77 22.32
CA GLU A 274 -20.56 -9.11 22.89
C GLU A 274 -19.68 -9.97 21.97
N PRO A 275 -18.87 -10.88 22.53
CA PRO A 275 -18.11 -11.83 21.72
C PRO A 275 -19.04 -12.62 20.79
N VAL A 276 -18.66 -12.75 19.53
CA VAL A 276 -19.41 -13.51 18.52
C VAL A 276 -18.48 -14.60 18.00
N GLY A 277 -18.91 -15.87 18.00
CA GLY A 277 -18.09 -16.96 17.48
C GLY A 277 -18.61 -18.34 17.86
N ASN A 278 -18.26 -19.33 17.04
CA ASN A 278 -18.68 -20.73 17.18
C ASN A 278 -17.54 -21.66 17.63
N SER A 279 -16.32 -21.14 17.83
CA SER A 279 -15.18 -21.92 18.29
C SER A 279 -15.18 -22.08 19.82
N GLU A 280 -14.44 -23.06 20.34
CA GLU A 280 -14.23 -23.24 21.80
C GLU A 280 -13.64 -21.99 22.47
N TRP A 281 -13.00 -21.11 21.70
CA TRP A 281 -12.43 -19.84 22.14
C TRP A 281 -13.30 -18.63 21.82
N GLY A 282 -14.50 -18.84 21.26
CA GLY A 282 -15.43 -17.78 20.86
C GLY A 282 -14.93 -16.93 19.70
N GLU A 283 -14.05 -17.47 18.85
CA GLU A 283 -13.46 -16.75 17.72
C GLU A 283 -14.41 -16.77 16.50
N GLU A 284 -14.62 -15.59 15.92
CA GLU A 284 -15.35 -15.37 14.68
C GLU A 284 -14.45 -15.65 13.45
N THR A 285 -14.95 -16.34 12.43
CA THR A 285 -14.26 -16.43 11.13
C THR A 285 -14.36 -15.11 10.36
N TYR A 286 -13.45 -14.88 9.41
CA TYR A 286 -13.43 -13.64 8.61
C TYR A 286 -14.77 -13.32 7.91
N TYR A 287 -15.46 -14.33 7.38
CA TYR A 287 -16.72 -14.09 6.69
C TYR A 287 -17.89 -13.94 7.65
N GLU A 288 -17.91 -14.62 8.81
CA GLU A 288 -18.90 -14.36 9.87
C GLU A 288 -18.78 -12.89 10.33
N TRP A 289 -17.55 -12.44 10.56
CA TRP A 289 -17.24 -11.06 10.89
C TRP A 289 -17.70 -10.07 9.83
N LEU A 290 -17.42 -10.38 8.57
CA LEU A 290 -17.79 -9.51 7.45
C LEU A 290 -19.31 -9.43 7.28
N TYR A 291 -20.03 -10.50 7.61
CA TYR A 291 -21.48 -10.59 7.45
C TYR A 291 -22.23 -9.60 8.35
N ARG A 292 -21.77 -9.39 9.59
CA ARG A 292 -22.38 -8.42 10.53
C ARG A 292 -22.01 -6.96 10.27
N GLN A 293 -21.14 -6.69 9.30
CA GLN A 293 -20.73 -5.33 8.97
C GLN A 293 -21.82 -4.58 8.18
N PRO A 294 -21.89 -3.24 8.26
CA PRO A 294 -22.79 -2.44 7.41
C PRO A 294 -22.59 -2.67 5.90
N ALA A 295 -23.64 -2.50 5.09
CA ALA A 295 -23.60 -2.82 3.66
C ALA A 295 -22.50 -2.08 2.89
N ASN A 296 -22.30 -0.79 3.18
CA ASN A 296 -21.20 -0.01 2.60
C ASN A 296 -19.83 -0.62 2.92
N ARG A 297 -19.62 -1.12 4.15
CA ARG A 297 -18.37 -1.77 4.55
C ARG A 297 -18.16 -3.06 3.75
N GLN A 298 -19.19 -3.89 3.61
CA GLN A 298 -19.12 -5.11 2.80
C GLN A 298 -18.79 -4.82 1.32
N ASP A 299 -19.37 -3.75 0.75
CA ASP A 299 -19.12 -3.34 -0.62
C ASP A 299 -17.66 -2.92 -0.85
N ILE A 300 -17.05 -2.23 0.10
CA ILE A 300 -15.62 -1.86 0.02
C ILE A 300 -14.73 -3.12 0.10
N VAL A 301 -15.13 -4.12 0.90
CA VAL A 301 -14.33 -5.33 1.09
C VAL A 301 -14.38 -6.26 -0.11
N LEU A 302 -15.58 -6.59 -0.59
CA LEU A 302 -15.79 -7.62 -1.61
C LEU A 302 -15.93 -7.03 -3.02
N GLY A 303 -16.17 -5.73 -3.13
CA GLY A 303 -16.67 -5.08 -4.34
C GLY A 303 -18.19 -5.25 -4.44
N LYS A 304 -18.87 -4.24 -5.01
CA LYS A 304 -20.35 -4.14 -5.07
C LYS A 304 -21.05 -5.45 -5.43
N THR A 305 -20.66 -6.08 -6.54
CA THR A 305 -21.33 -7.30 -7.04
C THR A 305 -21.16 -8.49 -6.10
N ARG A 306 -19.95 -8.73 -5.58
CA ARG A 306 -19.72 -9.85 -4.64
C ARG A 306 -20.37 -9.57 -3.29
N ALA A 307 -20.40 -8.32 -2.85
CA ALA A 307 -21.03 -7.91 -1.60
C ALA A 307 -22.56 -8.04 -1.65
N GLN A 308 -23.18 -7.66 -2.77
CA GLN A 308 -24.61 -7.89 -3.00
C GLN A 308 -24.92 -9.40 -2.97
N LEU A 309 -24.14 -10.22 -3.68
CA LEU A 309 -24.28 -11.68 -3.64
C LEU A 309 -24.10 -12.25 -2.23
N PHE A 310 -23.19 -11.69 -1.44
CA PHE A 310 -22.93 -12.10 -0.07
C PHE A 310 -24.12 -11.84 0.87
N ARG A 311 -24.82 -10.72 0.68
CA ARG A 311 -26.00 -10.34 1.48
C ARG A 311 -27.28 -11.03 1.02
N GLU A 312 -27.52 -11.01 -0.28
CA GLU A 312 -28.83 -11.31 -0.88
C GLU A 312 -28.86 -12.69 -1.54
N GLY A 313 -27.70 -13.30 -1.80
CA GLY A 313 -27.59 -14.60 -2.45
C GLY A 313 -28.02 -15.79 -1.58
N GLY A 314 -28.37 -15.56 -0.31
CA GLY A 314 -28.85 -16.60 0.62
C GLY A 314 -27.78 -17.64 0.98
N LEU A 315 -26.50 -17.26 0.92
CA LEU A 315 -25.37 -18.12 1.28
C LEU A 315 -24.99 -17.88 2.74
N SER A 316 -24.65 -18.94 3.47
CA SER A 316 -24.00 -18.76 4.77
C SER A 316 -22.58 -18.18 4.60
N PRO A 317 -22.04 -17.48 5.60
CA PRO A 317 -20.66 -16.97 5.55
C PRO A 317 -19.62 -18.05 5.23
N GLU A 318 -19.78 -19.24 5.79
CA GLU A 318 -18.88 -20.38 5.57
C GLU A 318 -19.00 -20.91 4.14
N ARG A 319 -20.22 -20.95 3.59
CA ARG A 319 -20.43 -21.36 2.20
C ARG A 319 -19.83 -20.35 1.25
N PHE A 320 -20.01 -19.06 1.50
CA PHE A 320 -19.43 -18.00 0.69
C PHE A 320 -17.89 -18.03 0.71
N ALA A 321 -17.29 -18.27 1.89
CA ALA A 321 -15.85 -18.41 2.06
C ALA A 321 -15.25 -19.52 1.17
N LYS A 322 -15.89 -20.69 1.13
CA LYS A 322 -15.45 -21.85 0.34
C LYS A 322 -15.55 -21.62 -1.18
N LEU A 323 -16.26 -20.60 -1.62
CA LEU A 323 -16.49 -20.28 -3.03
C LEU A 323 -15.56 -19.17 -3.57
N GLN A 324 -14.62 -18.68 -2.76
CA GLN A 324 -13.70 -17.63 -3.21
C GLN A 324 -12.51 -18.16 -4.00
N LEU A 325 -12.12 -19.42 -3.76
CA LEU A 325 -10.95 -20.04 -4.36
C LEU A 325 -11.34 -21.35 -5.05
N ASP A 326 -10.72 -21.62 -6.20
CA ASP A 326 -10.85 -22.90 -6.89
C ASP A 326 -10.04 -23.99 -6.18
N LYS A 327 -10.12 -25.23 -6.69
CA LYS A 327 -9.36 -26.37 -6.16
C LYS A 327 -7.83 -26.22 -6.23
N TYR A 328 -7.33 -25.22 -6.95
CA TYR A 328 -5.92 -24.85 -7.07
C TYR A 328 -5.60 -23.57 -6.29
N PHE A 329 -6.47 -23.13 -5.39
CA PHE A 329 -6.35 -21.92 -4.58
C PHE A 329 -6.27 -20.62 -5.40
N ARG A 330 -6.81 -20.59 -6.61
CA ARG A 330 -6.88 -19.39 -7.45
C ARG A 330 -8.21 -18.68 -7.23
N PRO A 331 -8.25 -17.33 -7.20
CA PRO A 331 -9.49 -16.57 -7.06
C PRO A 331 -10.51 -16.93 -8.16
N ILE A 332 -11.72 -17.32 -7.76
CA ILE A 332 -12.82 -17.61 -8.68
C ILE A 332 -13.38 -16.30 -9.24
N THR A 333 -13.53 -16.20 -10.56
CA THR A 333 -14.13 -15.03 -11.23
C THR A 333 -15.64 -14.96 -10.99
N LEU A 334 -16.26 -13.78 -11.15
CA LEU A 334 -17.72 -13.64 -11.03
C LEU A 334 -18.47 -14.55 -12.02
N LYS A 335 -17.96 -14.71 -13.24
CA LYS A 335 -18.55 -15.57 -14.27
C LYS A 335 -18.46 -17.05 -13.91
N GLU A 336 -17.35 -17.49 -13.32
CA GLU A 336 -17.23 -18.86 -12.81
C GLU A 336 -18.11 -19.09 -11.58
N LEU A 337 -18.18 -18.10 -10.69
CA LEU A 337 -19.03 -18.15 -9.50
C LEU A 337 -20.51 -18.28 -9.88
N GLN A 338 -20.97 -17.54 -10.89
CA GLN A 338 -22.35 -17.64 -11.41
C GLN A 338 -22.67 -19.04 -11.95
N LYS A 339 -21.69 -19.73 -12.56
CA LYS A 339 -21.88 -21.11 -13.01
C LYS A 339 -22.00 -22.10 -11.85
N ILE A 340 -21.33 -21.85 -10.73
CA ILE A 340 -21.31 -22.73 -9.56
C ILE A 340 -22.56 -22.53 -8.68
N ILE A 341 -23.03 -21.29 -8.55
CA ILE A 341 -24.17 -20.92 -7.69
C ILE A 341 -25.19 -20.03 -8.44
N PRO A 342 -25.77 -20.49 -9.56
CA PRO A 342 -26.69 -19.69 -10.37
C PRO A 342 -27.93 -19.22 -9.58
N ASP A 343 -28.40 -20.04 -8.65
CA ASP A 343 -29.56 -19.72 -7.80
C ASP A 343 -29.30 -18.54 -6.87
N ALA A 344 -28.07 -18.42 -6.34
CA ALA A 344 -27.69 -17.30 -5.50
C ALA A 344 -27.63 -15.98 -6.30
N PHE A 345 -27.17 -16.02 -7.56
CA PHE A 345 -27.18 -14.86 -8.44
C PHE A 345 -28.60 -14.42 -8.81
N ARG A 346 -29.50 -15.39 -9.08
CA ARG A 346 -30.92 -15.11 -9.31
C ARG A 346 -31.58 -14.50 -8.08
N LYS A 347 -31.29 -15.04 -6.90
CA LYS A 347 -31.85 -14.56 -5.63
C LYS A 347 -31.37 -13.15 -5.27
N ALA A 348 -30.13 -12.83 -5.61
CA ALA A 348 -29.54 -11.50 -5.40
C ALA A 348 -29.84 -10.51 -6.54
N ASP A 349 -30.63 -10.90 -7.55
CA ASP A 349 -30.95 -10.07 -8.72
C ASP A 349 -29.70 -9.50 -9.45
N ILE A 350 -28.68 -10.34 -9.65
CA ILE A 350 -27.41 -9.95 -10.28
C ILE A 350 -27.31 -10.52 -11.70
N GLU A 351 -27.32 -9.62 -12.69
CA GLU A 351 -26.94 -9.91 -14.07
C GLU A 351 -25.52 -9.41 -14.38
N LEU A 352 -24.63 -10.35 -14.76
CA LEU A 352 -23.27 -10.01 -15.17
C LEU A 352 -23.26 -9.58 -16.63
N LYS A 353 -22.70 -8.40 -16.92
CA LYS A 353 -22.47 -7.91 -18.29
C LYS A 353 -21.33 -8.63 -19.02
#